data_AF-A0A3A8KQ95-F1
#
_entry.id   AF-A0A3A8KQ95-F1
#
_cell.length_a   1.000
_cell.length_b   1.000
_cell.length_c   1.000
_cell.angle_alpha   90.00
_cell.angle_beta   90.00
_cell.angle_gamma   90.00
#
_symmetry.space_group_name_H-M   'P 1'
#
loop_
_entity.id
_entity.type
_entity.pdbx_description
1 polymer ?
#
loop_
_entity_poly.entity_id
_entity_poly.type
_entity_poly.pdbx_seq_one_letter_code
_entity_poly.pdbx_strand_id
1 'polypeptide(L)'
;MPYLTLSGIEVLCSTAKGLTQKPTLLGPRVRTFSGWAMSGTRARVYAWAGGTPPLPMAEAQAFRRLLDGDGHSWAFAHATVNAFTSSKGATPSLLTGVPQAGTGITGRWGLGALFLNPAEAVSWAIGARADGTVGLWARSSVTGNAWTHVVARLGPDVLYVNGSELGIVDDMDGELGLEVTVAGGTLKVLSTRTDVTVSDLVYLPYTVPDGWVSQWAAATAPFGPLPYHRADGTGLAEACRVLGQAGDASAVEYDQDGARVQGQYLDFELWQQPEGT
;
A
#
# COMPACT_ATOMS: atom_id res chain seq x y z
N MET A 1 18.70 7.48 1.89
CA MET A 1 17.23 7.53 2.04
C MET A 1 16.66 8.13 0.77
N PRO A 2 15.52 7.61 0.28
CA PRO A 2 14.83 8.12 -0.89
C PRO A 2 14.30 9.54 -0.66
N TYR A 3 14.09 10.29 -1.75
CA TYR A 3 13.59 11.67 -1.69
C TYR A 3 12.13 11.72 -1.23
N LEU A 4 11.28 10.85 -1.75
CA LEU A 4 9.89 10.67 -1.35
C LEU A 4 9.54 9.19 -1.49
N THR A 5 8.83 8.66 -0.51
CA THR A 5 8.21 7.33 -0.57
C THR A 5 6.75 7.41 -0.17
N LEU A 6 5.91 6.60 -0.82
CA LEU A 6 4.52 6.37 -0.45
C LEU A 6 4.35 4.88 -0.15
N SER A 7 3.93 4.56 1.07
CA SER A 7 3.70 3.16 1.49
C SER A 7 4.93 2.25 1.27
N GLY A 8 6.14 2.81 1.41
CA GLY A 8 7.40 2.11 1.21
C GLY A 8 7.89 2.05 -0.24
N ILE A 9 7.10 2.53 -1.21
CA ILE A 9 7.47 2.61 -2.62
C ILE A 9 8.06 3.98 -2.91
N GLU A 10 9.19 4.04 -3.61
CA GLU A 10 9.83 5.29 -3.99
C GLU A 10 9.02 6.06 -5.04
N VAL A 11 8.86 7.35 -4.82
CA VAL A 11 8.30 8.30 -5.77
C VAL A 11 9.43 9.16 -6.30
N LEU A 12 9.82 8.92 -7.54
CA LEU A 12 10.80 9.77 -8.22
C LEU A 12 10.14 11.09 -8.59
N CYS A 13 10.72 12.19 -8.11
CA CYS A 13 10.31 13.54 -8.48
C CYS A 13 11.20 14.07 -9.62
N SER A 14 10.57 14.62 -10.65
CA SER A 14 11.24 15.29 -11.76
C SER A 14 12.04 16.48 -11.25
N THR A 15 13.30 16.58 -11.68
CA THR A 15 14.17 17.72 -11.37
C THR A 15 13.65 19.03 -11.96
N ALA A 16 12.85 18.97 -13.02
CA ALA A 16 12.31 20.15 -13.68
C ALA A 16 11.15 20.82 -12.90
N LYS A 17 10.31 20.02 -12.22
CA LYS A 17 9.19 20.54 -11.40
C LYS A 17 9.49 20.54 -9.90
N GLY A 18 10.32 19.63 -9.43
CA GLY A 18 10.57 19.40 -8.01
C GLY A 18 9.31 18.98 -7.25
N LEU A 19 9.39 19.06 -5.92
CA LEU A 19 8.25 18.89 -5.02
C LEU A 19 7.91 20.24 -4.39
N THR A 20 6.77 20.81 -4.75
CA THR A 20 6.32 22.10 -4.24
C THR A 20 5.42 21.89 -3.03
N GLN A 21 5.77 22.50 -1.91
CA GLN A 21 4.94 22.47 -0.69
C GLN A 21 4.06 23.71 -0.60
N LYS A 22 2.76 23.51 -0.38
CA LYS A 22 1.78 24.58 -0.13
C LYS A 22 1.12 24.38 1.23
N PRO A 23 1.28 25.31 2.18
CA PRO A 23 0.53 25.26 3.43
C PRO A 23 -0.91 25.75 3.23
N THR A 24 -1.86 24.96 3.70
CA THR A 24 -3.29 25.33 3.78
C THR A 24 -3.66 25.52 5.25
N LEU A 25 -4.27 26.67 5.56
CA LEU A 25 -4.75 26.98 6.90
C LEU A 25 -6.22 26.58 7.01
N LEU A 26 -6.54 25.66 7.92
CA LEU A 26 -7.90 25.28 8.25
C LEU A 26 -8.39 26.10 9.46
N GLY A 27 -9.56 26.72 9.32
CA GLY A 27 -10.22 27.49 10.38
C GLY A 27 -10.41 28.98 10.08
N PRO A 28 -11.36 29.66 10.75
CA PRO A 28 -11.72 31.04 10.46
C PRO A 28 -10.65 32.05 10.89
N ARG A 29 -10.54 33.14 10.13
CA ARG A 29 -9.76 34.33 10.50
C ARG A 29 -10.69 35.36 11.16
N VAL A 30 -10.83 35.28 12.48
CA VAL A 30 -11.56 36.31 13.24
C VAL A 30 -10.58 37.39 13.68
N ARG A 31 -10.88 38.65 13.34
CA ARG A 31 -10.27 39.83 13.95
C ARG A 31 -11.39 40.66 14.54
N THR A 32 -11.31 40.98 15.82
CA THR A 32 -12.23 41.95 16.44
C THR A 32 -11.76 43.36 16.10
N PHE A 33 -12.70 44.30 16.05
CA PHE A 33 -12.43 45.72 15.85
C PHE A 33 -11.67 46.35 17.04
N SER A 34 -11.59 45.66 18.19
CA SER A 34 -11.04 46.16 19.46
C SER A 34 -9.58 45.78 19.74
N GLY A 35 -8.86 45.17 18.80
CA GLY A 35 -7.41 44.93 18.92
C GLY A 35 -6.99 43.76 19.83
N TRP A 36 -7.93 43.03 20.43
CA TRP A 36 -7.62 41.84 21.24
C TRP A 36 -7.67 40.57 20.38
N ALA A 37 -6.61 39.76 20.43
CA ALA A 37 -6.56 38.47 19.77
C ALA A 37 -7.44 37.46 20.51
N MET A 38 -8.57 37.06 19.91
CA MET A 38 -9.19 35.78 20.28
C MET A 38 -8.39 34.66 19.63
N SER A 39 -7.93 33.70 20.44
CA SER A 39 -7.30 32.46 19.97
C SER A 39 -8.31 31.64 19.18
N GLY A 40 -8.18 31.63 17.86
CA GLY A 40 -8.78 30.61 17.02
C GLY A 40 -7.73 29.54 16.76
N THR A 41 -7.96 28.31 17.21
CA THR A 41 -7.07 27.17 16.90
C THR A 41 -7.05 26.98 15.39
N ARG A 42 -5.87 27.18 14.78
CA ARG A 42 -5.64 26.92 13.35
C ARG A 42 -4.89 25.62 13.21
N ALA A 43 -5.48 24.64 12.54
CA ALA A 43 -4.71 23.52 12.04
C ALA A 43 -4.03 23.94 10.74
N ARG A 44 -2.73 23.68 10.64
CA ARG A 44 -1.97 23.84 9.40
C ARG A 44 -1.85 22.48 8.76
N VAL A 45 -2.34 22.35 7.53
CA VAL A 45 -2.25 21.13 6.75
C VAL A 45 -1.41 21.43 5.51
N TYR A 46 -0.46 20.57 5.20
CA TYR A 46 0.38 20.74 4.02
C TYR A 46 -0.19 19.98 2.83
N ALA A 47 -0.06 20.56 1.65
CA ALA A 47 -0.19 19.86 0.39
C ALA A 47 1.16 19.88 -0.32
N TRP A 48 1.48 18.81 -1.04
CA TRP A 48 2.64 18.76 -1.92
C TRP A 48 2.17 18.49 -3.33
N ALA A 49 2.75 19.17 -4.30
CA ALA A 49 2.51 18.94 -5.72
C ALA A 49 3.84 18.67 -6.40
N GLY A 50 3.86 17.68 -7.29
CA GLY A 50 5.07 17.25 -7.96
C GLY A 50 4.79 16.60 -9.30
N GLY A 51 5.87 16.16 -9.91
CA GLY A 51 5.89 15.52 -11.21
C GLY A 51 6.79 14.32 -11.22
N THR A 52 6.45 13.26 -11.94
CA THR A 52 7.37 12.14 -12.18
C THR A 52 8.37 12.48 -13.28
N PRO A 53 9.56 11.85 -13.34
CA PRO A 53 10.28 11.76 -14.61
C PRO A 53 9.42 11.00 -15.65
N PRO A 54 9.82 10.98 -16.94
CA PRO A 54 9.22 10.07 -17.91
C PRO A 54 9.29 8.63 -17.41
N LEU A 55 8.14 7.96 -17.33
CA LEU A 55 8.02 6.56 -16.91
C LEU A 55 7.51 5.71 -18.08
N PRO A 56 7.90 4.44 -18.20
CA PRO A 56 7.26 3.50 -19.11
C PRO A 56 5.75 3.46 -18.88
N MET A 57 4.96 3.27 -19.95
CA MET A 57 3.50 3.33 -19.89
C MET A 57 2.89 2.44 -18.79
N ALA A 58 3.36 1.20 -18.67
CA ALA A 58 2.85 0.26 -17.65
C ALA A 58 3.12 0.75 -16.22
N GLU A 59 4.32 1.27 -15.98
CA GLU A 59 4.73 1.81 -14.69
C GLU A 59 3.95 3.09 -14.37
N ALA A 60 3.76 3.99 -15.34
CA ALA A 60 2.94 5.18 -15.17
C ALA A 60 1.49 4.85 -14.76
N GLN A 61 0.88 3.85 -15.40
CA GLN A 61 -0.48 3.43 -15.04
C GLN A 61 -0.56 2.81 -13.64
N ALA A 62 0.43 2.00 -13.26
CA ALA A 62 0.53 1.49 -11.89
C ALA A 62 0.73 2.62 -10.88
N PHE A 63 1.57 3.61 -11.23
CA PHE A 63 1.88 4.77 -10.39
C PHE A 63 0.66 5.65 -10.15
N ARG A 64 -0.15 5.89 -11.19
CA ARG A 64 -1.43 6.57 -11.09
C ARG A 64 -2.34 5.90 -10.06
N ARG A 65 -2.50 4.58 -10.17
CA ARG A 65 -3.35 3.80 -9.26
C ARG A 65 -2.78 3.73 -7.84
N LEU A 66 -1.46 3.72 -7.68
CA LEU A 66 -0.82 3.85 -6.38
C LEU A 66 -1.17 5.19 -5.74
N LEU A 67 -0.99 6.31 -6.46
CA LEU A 67 -1.28 7.65 -5.97
C LEU A 67 -2.75 7.82 -5.56
N ASP A 68 -3.68 7.31 -6.37
CA ASP A 68 -5.12 7.37 -6.10
C ASP A 68 -5.55 6.43 -4.94
N GLY A 69 -4.63 5.59 -4.44
CA GLY A 69 -4.89 4.66 -3.35
C GLY A 69 -5.84 3.53 -3.76
N ASP A 70 -5.74 3.06 -4.99
CA ASP A 70 -6.52 1.93 -5.49
C ASP A 70 -6.15 0.62 -4.81
N GLY A 71 -7.18 -0.20 -4.52
CA GLY A 71 -7.03 -1.45 -3.80
C GLY A 71 -7.55 -1.44 -2.37
N HIS A 72 -7.18 -2.48 -1.62
CA HIS A 72 -7.61 -2.77 -0.26
C HIS A 72 -6.41 -3.19 0.58
N SER A 73 -6.39 -2.82 1.85
CA SER A 73 -5.43 -3.35 2.81
C SER A 73 -6.07 -3.78 4.12
N TRP A 74 -5.44 -4.70 4.83
CA TRP A 74 -5.88 -5.25 6.10
C TRP A 74 -4.73 -5.23 7.10
N ALA A 75 -4.89 -4.45 8.16
CA ALA A 75 -3.94 -4.39 9.26
C ALA A 75 -4.25 -5.42 10.36
N PHE A 76 -5.46 -6.00 10.37
CA PHE A 76 -5.94 -6.95 11.39
C PHE A 76 -5.86 -6.48 12.86
N ALA A 77 -5.60 -5.19 13.09
CA ALA A 77 -5.39 -4.59 14.40
C ALA A 77 -6.68 -4.05 15.06
N HIS A 78 -7.85 -4.30 14.46
CA HIS A 78 -9.13 -3.92 15.05
C HIS A 78 -9.60 -4.92 16.11
N ALA A 79 -10.58 -4.50 16.92
CA ALA A 79 -11.31 -5.42 17.79
C ALA A 79 -11.88 -6.60 16.98
N THR A 80 -12.05 -7.76 17.61
CA THR A 80 -12.35 -9.05 16.97
C THR A 80 -13.49 -8.98 15.93
N VAL A 81 -14.52 -8.17 16.18
CA VAL A 81 -15.68 -8.01 15.27
C VAL A 81 -15.30 -7.37 13.91
N ASN A 82 -14.31 -6.48 13.89
CA ASN A 82 -13.89 -5.73 12.71
C ASN A 82 -12.49 -6.11 12.23
N ALA A 83 -11.87 -7.14 12.82
CA ALA A 83 -10.49 -7.49 12.56
C ALA A 83 -10.25 -7.91 11.09
N PHE A 84 -11.26 -8.44 10.41
CA PHE A 84 -11.20 -8.82 9.00
C PHE A 84 -11.70 -7.74 8.03
N THR A 85 -12.07 -6.55 8.51
CA THR A 85 -12.57 -5.49 7.64
C THR A 85 -11.41 -4.77 6.94
N SER A 86 -11.50 -4.63 5.62
CA SER A 86 -10.48 -3.91 4.84
C SER A 86 -10.49 -2.41 5.12
N SER A 87 -9.44 -1.71 4.69
CA SER A 87 -9.30 -0.26 4.78
C SER A 87 -10.44 0.51 4.09
N LYS A 88 -11.14 -0.12 3.13
CA LYS A 88 -12.31 0.43 2.42
C LYS A 88 -13.65 -0.14 2.90
N GLY A 89 -13.67 -0.80 4.06
CA GLY A 89 -14.90 -1.27 4.70
C GLY A 89 -15.43 -2.62 4.20
N ALA A 90 -14.74 -3.30 3.28
CA ALA A 90 -15.13 -4.64 2.86
C ALA A 90 -14.97 -5.65 4.01
N THR A 91 -16.08 -6.30 4.39
CA THR A 91 -16.13 -7.37 5.39
C THR A 91 -15.88 -8.74 4.74
N PRO A 92 -15.48 -9.77 5.51
CA PRO A 92 -15.30 -11.11 4.94
C PRO A 92 -16.62 -11.64 4.40
N SER A 93 -16.58 -12.21 3.19
CA SER A 93 -17.73 -12.88 2.55
C SER A 93 -17.88 -14.32 3.00
N LEU A 94 -16.78 -14.97 3.38
CA LEU A 94 -16.77 -16.34 3.89
C LEU A 94 -15.59 -16.53 4.86
N LEU A 95 -15.86 -17.24 5.96
CA LEU A 95 -14.87 -17.77 6.87
C LEU A 95 -14.97 -19.30 6.84
N THR A 96 -13.84 -19.97 6.58
CA THR A 96 -13.73 -21.42 6.66
C THR A 96 -12.93 -21.77 7.90
N GLY A 97 -13.48 -22.60 8.79
CA GLY A 97 -12.91 -22.88 10.11
C GLY A 97 -13.16 -21.74 11.10
N VAL A 98 -12.19 -21.50 12.00
CA VAL A 98 -12.23 -20.42 12.99
C VAL A 98 -10.99 -19.51 12.87
N PRO A 99 -10.81 -18.80 11.74
CA PRO A 99 -9.76 -17.79 11.60
C PRO A 99 -9.75 -16.81 12.76
N GLN A 100 -8.56 -16.46 13.24
CA GLN A 100 -8.39 -15.52 14.35
C GLN A 100 -7.74 -14.24 13.82
N ALA A 101 -8.20 -13.09 14.32
CA ALA A 101 -7.55 -11.81 14.05
C ALA A 101 -7.78 -10.85 15.22
N GLY A 102 -6.89 -9.88 15.36
CA GLY A 102 -7.00 -8.82 16.37
C GLY A 102 -5.69 -8.51 17.08
N THR A 103 -5.77 -7.64 18.09
CA THR A 103 -4.61 -7.14 18.84
C THR A 103 -3.95 -8.16 19.76
N GLY A 104 -4.58 -9.31 19.99
CA GLY A 104 -3.98 -10.43 20.74
C GLY A 104 -2.92 -11.21 19.96
N ILE A 105 -2.81 -10.98 18.65
CA ILE A 105 -1.83 -11.65 17.78
C ILE A 105 -0.79 -10.62 17.35
N THR A 106 0.49 -10.96 17.52
CA THR A 106 1.60 -10.10 17.10
C THR A 106 1.75 -10.12 15.59
N GLY A 107 1.66 -8.94 14.96
CA GLY A 107 1.95 -8.69 13.56
C GLY A 107 3.38 -8.20 13.33
N ARG A 108 3.74 -7.98 12.06
CA ARG A 108 5.09 -7.53 11.66
C ARG A 108 5.46 -6.18 12.27
N TRP A 109 4.46 -5.30 12.37
CA TRP A 109 4.60 -3.89 12.75
C TRP A 109 3.95 -3.56 14.09
N GLY A 110 3.75 -4.56 14.96
CA GLY A 110 3.14 -4.39 16.28
C GLY A 110 2.06 -5.42 16.56
N LEU A 111 0.91 -4.98 17.08
CA LEU A 111 -0.25 -5.84 17.33
C LEU A 111 -1.21 -5.80 16.13
N GLY A 112 -1.82 -6.94 15.80
CA GLY A 112 -2.72 -7.08 14.67
C GLY A 112 -2.15 -7.97 13.58
N ALA A 113 -2.65 -9.21 13.52
CA ALA A 113 -2.40 -10.14 12.44
C ALA A 113 -3.59 -11.09 12.29
N LEU A 114 -3.71 -11.68 11.11
CA LEU A 114 -4.54 -12.82 10.81
C LEU A 114 -3.78 -14.09 11.19
N PHE A 115 -4.41 -15.01 11.91
CA PHE A 115 -3.90 -16.34 12.21
C PHE A 115 -4.87 -17.38 11.66
N LEU A 116 -4.32 -18.35 10.93
CA LEU A 116 -5.05 -19.44 10.29
C LEU A 116 -4.41 -20.77 10.72
N ASN A 117 -5.21 -21.66 11.29
CA ASN A 117 -4.86 -23.06 11.45
C ASN A 117 -4.93 -23.79 10.09
N PRO A 118 -4.40 -25.02 9.94
CA PRO A 118 -4.48 -25.78 8.71
C PRO A 118 -5.92 -25.89 8.19
N ALA A 119 -6.09 -25.68 6.89
CA ALA A 119 -7.37 -25.66 6.17
C ALA A 119 -8.33 -24.50 6.55
N GLU A 120 -7.89 -23.52 7.34
CA GLU A 120 -8.69 -22.31 7.60
C GLU A 120 -8.47 -21.25 6.54
N ALA A 121 -9.54 -20.53 6.20
CA ALA A 121 -9.50 -19.49 5.19
C ALA A 121 -10.40 -18.30 5.50
N VAL A 122 -10.01 -17.15 4.95
CA VAL A 122 -10.83 -15.94 4.90
C VAL A 122 -10.98 -15.52 3.44
N SER A 123 -12.20 -15.17 3.05
CA SER A 123 -12.50 -14.65 1.71
C SER A 123 -13.16 -13.27 1.78
N TRP A 124 -12.87 -12.42 0.81
CA TRP A 124 -13.46 -11.09 0.66
C TRP A 124 -13.93 -10.85 -0.76
N ALA A 125 -15.19 -10.46 -0.93
CA ALA A 125 -15.75 -10.04 -2.21
C ALA A 125 -15.45 -8.56 -2.46
N ILE A 126 -14.32 -8.27 -3.11
CA ILE A 126 -13.79 -6.91 -3.32
C ILE A 126 -13.78 -6.47 -4.79
N GLY A 127 -14.40 -7.25 -5.68
CA GLY A 127 -14.27 -7.03 -7.12
C GLY A 127 -12.84 -7.28 -7.60
N ALA A 128 -12.18 -8.28 -7.01
CA ALA A 128 -10.80 -8.63 -7.34
C ALA A 128 -10.65 -9.03 -8.82
N ARG A 129 -9.54 -8.63 -9.42
CA ARG A 129 -9.19 -8.84 -10.82
C ARG A 129 -8.08 -9.89 -10.91
N ALA A 130 -8.12 -10.72 -11.93
CA ALA A 130 -7.13 -11.76 -12.16
C ALA A 130 -5.73 -11.22 -12.48
N ASP A 131 -5.61 -9.95 -12.92
CA ASP A 131 -4.34 -9.26 -13.19
C ASP A 131 -3.80 -8.47 -11.99
N GLY A 132 -4.40 -8.63 -10.81
CA GLY A 132 -4.03 -7.92 -9.60
C GLY A 132 -2.72 -8.38 -8.96
N THR A 133 -2.30 -7.67 -7.92
CA THR A 133 -1.16 -8.01 -7.08
C THR A 133 -1.64 -8.18 -5.65
N VAL A 134 -1.20 -9.24 -4.98
CA VAL A 134 -1.38 -9.42 -3.53
C VAL A 134 0.00 -9.35 -2.87
N GLY A 135 0.15 -8.47 -1.89
CA GLY A 135 1.34 -8.42 -1.04
C GLY A 135 0.97 -8.62 0.42
N LEU A 136 1.83 -9.30 1.17
CA LEU A 136 1.62 -9.55 2.60
C LEU A 136 2.94 -9.89 3.30
N TRP A 137 2.92 -9.83 4.62
CA TRP A 137 3.96 -10.42 5.45
C TRP A 137 3.42 -11.71 6.07
N ALA A 138 4.10 -12.83 5.83
CA ALA A 138 3.72 -14.12 6.38
C ALA A 138 4.78 -14.65 7.35
N ARG A 139 4.31 -15.42 8.33
CA ARG A 139 5.14 -16.30 9.16
C ARG A 139 4.42 -17.64 9.25
N SER A 140 5.13 -18.73 9.00
CA SER A 140 4.57 -20.08 9.07
C SER A 140 5.59 -21.05 9.64
N SER A 141 5.17 -22.25 10.03
CA SER A 141 6.14 -23.26 10.50
C SER A 141 7.11 -23.70 9.39
N VAL A 142 6.77 -23.47 8.11
CA VAL A 142 7.61 -23.79 6.95
C VAL A 142 8.80 -22.83 6.86
N THR A 143 8.56 -21.53 6.98
CA THR A 143 9.61 -20.48 6.92
C THR A 143 10.23 -20.15 8.27
N GLY A 144 9.67 -20.70 9.35
CA GLY A 144 10.14 -20.50 10.72
C GLY A 144 9.61 -19.22 11.35
N ASN A 145 10.38 -18.65 12.27
CA ASN A 145 9.90 -17.58 13.14
C ASN A 145 10.08 -16.16 12.60
N ALA A 146 10.75 -16.00 11.46
CA ALA A 146 10.97 -14.71 10.82
C ALA A 146 9.79 -14.32 9.94
N TRP A 147 9.49 -13.02 9.90
CA TRP A 147 8.53 -12.48 8.94
C TRP A 147 9.13 -12.50 7.55
N THR A 148 8.36 -13.04 6.62
CA THR A 148 8.71 -13.18 5.20
C THR A 148 7.79 -12.28 4.39
N HIS A 149 8.35 -11.38 3.60
CA HIS A 149 7.55 -10.57 2.67
C HIS A 149 7.22 -11.41 1.44
N VAL A 150 5.95 -11.41 1.04
CA VAL A 150 5.44 -12.23 -0.06
C VAL A 150 4.65 -11.33 -0.98
N VAL A 151 4.95 -11.38 -2.27
CA VAL A 151 4.19 -10.67 -3.31
C VAL A 151 3.84 -11.64 -4.42
N ALA A 152 2.55 -11.84 -4.65
CA ALA A 152 2.02 -12.60 -5.78
C ALA A 152 1.49 -11.63 -6.84
N ARG A 153 2.12 -11.60 -8.01
CA ARG A 153 1.64 -10.87 -9.19
C ARG A 153 0.87 -11.84 -10.07
N LEU A 154 -0.44 -11.76 -10.00
CA LEU A 154 -1.35 -12.78 -10.54
C LEU A 154 -1.43 -12.75 -12.07
N GLY A 155 -1.29 -11.57 -12.68
CA GLY A 155 -1.31 -11.44 -14.14
C GLY A 155 -0.11 -12.12 -14.82
N PRO A 156 1.14 -11.77 -14.42
CA PRO A 156 2.35 -12.45 -14.89
C PRO A 156 2.56 -13.87 -14.34
N ASP A 157 1.78 -14.26 -13.31
CA ASP A 157 1.96 -15.50 -12.53
C ASP A 157 3.36 -15.64 -11.93
N VAL A 158 3.76 -14.64 -11.14
CA VAL A 158 5.08 -14.60 -10.50
C VAL A 158 4.96 -14.37 -8.99
N LEU A 159 5.70 -15.18 -8.23
CA LEU A 159 5.84 -15.11 -6.79
C LEU A 159 7.20 -14.52 -6.40
N TYR A 160 7.17 -13.51 -5.55
CA TYR A 160 8.35 -12.92 -4.93
C TYR A 160 8.36 -13.18 -3.43
N VAL A 161 9.55 -13.48 -2.91
CA VAL A 161 9.83 -13.62 -1.49
C VAL A 161 10.98 -12.71 -1.10
N ASN A 162 10.77 -11.89 -0.06
CA ASN A 162 11.75 -10.93 0.45
C ASN A 162 12.36 -10.02 -0.65
N GLY A 163 11.54 -9.65 -1.63
CA GLY A 163 11.93 -8.75 -2.72
C GLY A 163 12.62 -9.43 -3.91
N SER A 164 12.83 -10.74 -3.86
CA SER A 164 13.43 -11.52 -4.95
C SER A 164 12.40 -12.49 -5.54
N GLU A 165 12.47 -12.71 -6.85
CA GLU A 165 11.63 -13.70 -7.52
C GLU A 165 11.96 -15.11 -7.03
N LEU A 166 10.94 -15.89 -6.70
CA LEU A 166 11.07 -17.25 -6.22
C LEU A 166 10.57 -18.28 -7.25
N GLY A 167 9.45 -17.99 -7.92
CA GLY A 167 8.78 -18.93 -8.81
C GLY A 167 7.43 -18.41 -9.27
N ILE A 168 6.47 -19.32 -9.46
CA ILE A 168 5.09 -18.98 -9.85
C ILE A 168 4.18 -18.87 -8.62
N VAL A 169 2.98 -18.32 -8.77
CA VAL A 169 2.07 -18.11 -7.63
C VAL A 169 1.66 -19.44 -6.98
N ASP A 170 1.52 -20.50 -7.76
CA ASP A 170 1.17 -21.84 -7.28
C ASP A 170 2.21 -22.46 -6.34
N ASP A 171 3.48 -22.00 -6.39
CA ASP A 171 4.54 -22.47 -5.48
C ASP A 171 4.33 -21.99 -4.03
N MET A 172 3.42 -21.04 -3.81
CA MET A 172 3.17 -20.44 -2.49
C MET A 172 2.80 -21.49 -1.42
N ASP A 173 2.04 -22.52 -1.78
CA ASP A 173 1.70 -23.61 -0.84
C ASP A 173 2.96 -24.41 -0.44
N GLY A 174 3.78 -24.76 -1.43
CA GLY A 174 5.03 -25.50 -1.23
C GLY A 174 6.03 -24.75 -0.36
N GLU A 175 6.10 -23.43 -0.51
CA GLU A 175 7.12 -22.57 0.10
C GLU A 175 6.68 -21.96 1.43
N LEU A 176 5.38 -21.70 1.61
CA LEU A 176 4.84 -21.00 2.78
C LEU A 176 3.78 -21.80 3.53
N GLY A 177 3.16 -22.81 2.92
CA GLY A 177 1.95 -23.47 3.42
C GLY A 177 0.73 -22.54 3.41
N LEU A 178 0.72 -21.58 2.48
CA LEU A 178 -0.28 -20.55 2.30
C LEU A 178 -0.71 -20.56 0.82
N GLU A 179 -1.99 -20.40 0.56
CA GLU A 179 -2.52 -20.16 -0.77
C GLU A 179 -3.25 -18.81 -0.78
N VAL A 180 -2.97 -18.01 -1.81
CA VAL A 180 -3.71 -16.79 -2.11
C VAL A 180 -4.38 -16.94 -3.46
N THR A 181 -5.71 -16.97 -3.46
CA THR A 181 -6.50 -17.14 -4.69
C THR A 181 -7.28 -15.88 -5.00
N VAL A 182 -7.31 -15.47 -6.27
CA VAL A 182 -8.25 -14.46 -6.76
C VAL A 182 -9.11 -15.06 -7.87
N ALA A 183 -10.40 -15.22 -7.58
CA ALA A 183 -11.37 -15.78 -8.52
C ALA A 183 -12.75 -15.17 -8.32
N GLY A 184 -13.47 -14.92 -9.43
CA GLY A 184 -14.85 -14.44 -9.37
C GLY A 184 -15.05 -13.15 -8.56
N GLY A 185 -14.10 -12.20 -8.61
CA GLY A 185 -14.17 -10.97 -7.82
C GLY A 185 -13.82 -11.12 -6.34
N THR A 186 -13.41 -12.32 -5.91
CA THR A 186 -13.10 -12.65 -4.51
C THR A 186 -11.61 -12.85 -4.33
N LEU A 187 -11.05 -12.27 -3.26
CA LEU A 187 -9.74 -12.60 -2.72
C LEU A 187 -9.91 -13.64 -1.61
N LYS A 188 -9.13 -14.72 -1.64
CA LYS A 188 -9.09 -15.75 -0.60
C LYS A 188 -7.66 -15.92 -0.10
N VAL A 189 -7.52 -16.03 1.22
CA VAL A 189 -6.28 -16.42 1.89
C VAL A 189 -6.56 -17.70 2.67
N LEU A 190 -5.82 -18.77 2.38
CA LEU A 190 -6.00 -20.10 2.94
C LEU A 190 -4.68 -20.60 3.53
N SER A 191 -4.69 -21.04 4.78
CA SER A 191 -3.65 -21.94 5.27
C SER A 191 -3.93 -23.35 4.76
N THR A 192 -2.95 -23.98 4.12
CA THR A 192 -3.12 -25.31 3.52
C THR A 192 -2.81 -26.42 4.52
N ARG A 193 -1.60 -26.41 5.09
CA ARG A 193 -1.04 -27.54 5.86
C ARG A 193 -0.40 -27.18 7.20
N THR A 194 -0.23 -25.90 7.51
CA THR A 194 0.44 -25.42 8.72
C THR A 194 -0.27 -24.20 9.29
N ASP A 195 -0.08 -23.90 10.56
CA ASP A 195 -0.40 -22.59 11.09
C ASP A 195 0.34 -21.50 10.28
N VAL A 196 -0.41 -20.46 9.87
CA VAL A 196 0.11 -19.28 9.19
C VAL A 196 -0.39 -18.02 9.88
N THR A 197 0.54 -17.11 10.15
CA THR A 197 0.23 -15.74 10.58
C THR A 197 0.50 -14.78 9.42
N VAL A 198 -0.48 -13.95 9.08
CA VAL A 198 -0.42 -12.94 8.02
C VAL A 198 -0.59 -11.54 8.60
N SER A 199 0.26 -10.60 8.21
CA SER A 199 0.24 -9.21 8.63
C SER A 199 0.35 -8.29 7.41
N ASP A 200 -0.27 -7.10 7.48
CA ASP A 200 -0.22 -6.07 6.43
C ASP A 200 -0.57 -6.64 5.04
N LEU A 201 -1.71 -7.34 4.95
CA LEU A 201 -2.22 -7.87 3.68
C LEU A 201 -2.71 -6.71 2.82
N VAL A 202 -2.31 -6.69 1.55
CA VAL A 202 -2.67 -5.66 0.59
C VAL A 202 -3.04 -6.33 -0.73
N TYR A 203 -4.16 -5.90 -1.31
CA TYR A 203 -4.56 -6.24 -2.66
C TYR A 203 -4.60 -4.97 -3.50
N LEU A 204 -3.89 -5.01 -4.63
CA LEU A 204 -3.82 -3.93 -5.61
C LEU A 204 -4.46 -4.42 -6.92
N PRO A 205 -5.45 -3.72 -7.49
CA PRO A 205 -6.18 -4.14 -8.69
C PRO A 205 -5.40 -3.85 -9.97
N TYR A 206 -4.07 -3.94 -9.90
CA TYR A 206 -3.13 -3.72 -10.98
C TYR A 206 -1.86 -4.51 -10.72
N THR A 207 -1.11 -4.76 -11.78
CA THR A 207 0.20 -5.39 -11.70
C THR A 207 1.23 -4.36 -11.23
N VAL A 208 1.85 -4.62 -10.08
CA VAL A 208 2.93 -3.78 -9.53
C VAL A 208 4.20 -3.92 -10.39
N PRO A 209 4.96 -2.84 -10.66
CA PRO A 209 6.27 -2.91 -11.31
C PRO A 209 7.30 -3.68 -10.49
N ASP A 210 8.20 -4.40 -11.17
CA ASP A 210 9.18 -5.29 -10.55
C ASP A 210 10.07 -4.56 -9.53
N GLY A 211 10.53 -3.35 -9.87
CA GLY A 211 11.38 -2.53 -9.01
C GLY A 211 10.73 -2.11 -7.70
N TRP A 212 9.39 -2.11 -7.61
CA TRP A 212 8.68 -1.78 -6.38
C TRP A 212 8.67 -2.94 -5.39
N VAL A 213 8.79 -4.19 -5.87
CA VAL A 213 8.68 -5.37 -5.00
C VAL A 213 9.83 -5.43 -3.99
N SER A 214 11.05 -5.12 -4.43
CA SER A 214 12.22 -5.01 -3.54
C SER A 214 12.12 -3.82 -2.59
N GLN A 215 11.54 -2.70 -3.04
CA GLN A 215 11.33 -1.52 -2.18
C GLN A 215 10.31 -1.82 -1.07
N TRP A 216 9.22 -2.50 -1.42
CA TRP A 216 8.20 -2.92 -0.46
C TRP A 216 8.77 -3.92 0.57
N ALA A 217 9.57 -4.89 0.12
CA ALA A 217 10.24 -5.81 1.03
C ALA A 217 11.20 -5.10 2.00
N ALA A 218 11.86 -4.03 1.56
CA ALA A 218 12.78 -3.23 2.37
C ALA A 218 12.07 -2.16 3.22
N ALA A 219 10.75 -2.00 3.10
CA ALA A 219 10.00 -0.98 3.82
C ALA A 219 10.10 -1.18 5.34
N THR A 220 10.23 -0.07 6.07
CA THR A 220 10.38 -0.05 7.53
C THR A 220 9.06 0.25 8.27
N ALA A 221 7.96 0.26 7.55
CA ALA A 221 6.62 0.54 8.03
C ALA A 221 5.59 -0.27 7.22
N PRO A 222 4.36 -0.46 7.74
CA PRO A 222 3.30 -1.09 6.97
C PRO A 222 2.98 -0.29 5.70
N PHE A 223 2.49 -0.98 4.67
CA PHE A 223 1.97 -0.36 3.45
C PHE A 223 0.85 0.62 3.80
N GLY A 224 0.03 0.24 4.78
CA GLY A 224 -0.93 1.13 5.43
C GLY A 224 -2.33 1.12 4.82
N PRO A 225 -3.28 1.80 5.49
CA PRO A 225 -4.70 1.79 5.12
C PRO A 225 -5.00 2.64 3.88
N LEU A 226 -5.21 1.98 2.73
CA LEU A 226 -5.64 2.61 1.48
C LEU A 226 -7.03 3.27 1.63
N PRO A 227 -7.27 4.46 1.03
CA PRO A 227 -6.45 5.13 0.01
C PRO A 227 -5.34 6.05 0.57
N TYR A 228 -5.07 5.98 1.86
CA TYR A 228 -4.05 6.81 2.47
C TYR A 228 -2.69 6.14 2.45
N HIS A 229 -1.66 6.94 2.21
CA HIS A 229 -0.27 6.51 2.22
C HIS A 229 0.45 7.07 3.43
N ARG A 230 1.43 6.31 3.93
CA ARG A 230 2.50 6.88 4.73
C ARG A 230 3.51 7.51 3.77
N ALA A 231 3.59 8.83 3.76
CA ALA A 231 4.60 9.58 3.05
C ALA A 231 5.84 9.78 3.94
N ASP A 232 7.03 9.52 3.41
CA ASP A 232 8.31 9.62 4.12
C ASP A 232 9.41 10.01 3.11
N GLY A 233 10.62 10.34 3.57
CA GLY A 233 11.77 10.68 2.73
C GLY A 233 12.30 12.10 2.97
N THR A 234 13.45 12.40 2.37
CA THR A 234 14.19 13.65 2.63
C THR A 234 13.53 14.91 2.04
N GLY A 235 12.53 14.74 1.17
CA GLY A 235 11.71 15.83 0.62
C GLY A 235 10.61 16.31 1.56
N LEU A 236 10.41 15.64 2.70
CA LEU A 236 9.44 16.00 3.73
C LEU A 236 10.16 16.39 5.02
N ALA A 237 9.53 17.25 5.82
CA ALA A 237 10.06 17.59 7.14
C ALA A 237 9.99 16.41 8.11
N GLU A 238 8.92 15.62 8.02
CA GLU A 238 8.69 14.41 8.79
C GLU A 238 7.74 13.46 8.03
N ALA A 239 7.73 12.19 8.43
CA ALA A 239 6.79 11.22 7.89
C ALA A 239 5.36 11.58 8.28
N CYS A 240 4.43 11.57 7.32
CA CYS A 240 3.04 11.94 7.57
C CYS A 240 2.08 11.06 6.76
N ARG A 241 0.80 11.09 7.12
CA ARG A 241 -0.25 10.41 6.35
C ARG A 241 -0.77 11.36 5.29
N VAL A 242 -0.84 10.88 4.05
CA VAL A 242 -1.33 11.68 2.91
C VAL A 242 -2.42 10.93 2.15
N LEU A 243 -3.31 11.70 1.53
CA LEU A 243 -4.17 11.23 0.45
C LEU A 243 -3.55 11.70 -0.86
N GLY A 244 -3.22 10.76 -1.76
CA GLY A 244 -2.69 11.10 -3.07
C GLY A 244 -3.81 11.32 -4.08
N GLN A 245 -3.47 12.07 -5.12
CA GLN A 245 -4.28 12.21 -6.32
C GLN A 245 -3.35 12.32 -7.53
N ALA A 246 -3.56 11.45 -8.51
CA ALA A 246 -2.88 11.57 -9.78
C ALA A 246 -3.49 12.70 -10.62
N GLY A 247 -2.63 13.59 -11.09
CA GLY A 247 -2.97 14.72 -11.93
C GLY A 247 -2.94 14.39 -13.43
N ASP A 248 -2.62 15.40 -14.21
CA ASP A 248 -2.53 15.32 -15.67
C ASP A 248 -1.37 14.42 -16.11
N ALA A 249 -1.57 13.75 -17.24
CA ALA A 249 -0.59 12.87 -17.86
C ALA A 249 -0.24 13.39 -19.26
N SER A 250 1.05 13.47 -19.58
CA SER A 250 1.54 13.80 -20.93
C SER A 250 2.29 12.63 -21.52
N ALA A 251 1.86 12.16 -22.69
CA ALA A 251 2.62 11.18 -23.45
C ALA A 251 3.90 11.81 -23.99
N VAL A 252 5.03 11.13 -23.81
CA VAL A 252 6.35 11.61 -24.21
C VAL A 252 7.17 10.47 -24.81
N GLU A 253 8.10 10.83 -25.69
CA GLU A 253 9.15 9.94 -26.18
C GLU A 253 10.46 10.39 -25.54
N TYR A 254 11.22 9.46 -24.97
CA TYR A 254 12.48 9.76 -24.30
C TYR A 254 13.54 8.69 -24.63
N ASP A 255 14.81 9.06 -24.48
CA ASP A 255 15.92 8.12 -24.65
C ASP A 255 16.14 7.34 -23.36
N GLN A 256 16.13 6.02 -23.46
CA GLN A 256 16.46 5.10 -22.40
C GLN A 256 17.45 4.08 -22.96
N ASP A 257 18.69 4.11 -22.45
CA ASP A 257 19.78 3.24 -22.87
C ASP A 257 20.05 3.27 -24.39
N GLY A 258 19.90 4.44 -25.02
CA GLY A 258 20.11 4.62 -26.47
C GLY A 258 18.94 4.14 -27.33
N ALA A 259 17.84 3.68 -26.73
CA ALA A 259 16.60 3.37 -27.40
C ALA A 259 15.55 4.45 -27.16
N ARG A 260 14.74 4.75 -28.18
CA ARG A 260 13.60 5.64 -28.02
C ARG A 260 12.42 4.88 -27.44
N VAL A 261 11.96 5.31 -26.27
CA VAL A 261 10.87 4.67 -25.52
C VAL A 261 9.70 5.65 -25.40
N GLN A 262 8.49 5.12 -25.58
CA GLN A 262 7.27 5.86 -25.29
C GLN A 262 6.90 5.70 -23.82
N GLY A 263 6.61 6.82 -23.17
CA GLY A 263 6.22 6.84 -21.77
C GLY A 263 5.24 7.95 -21.44
N GLN A 264 5.07 8.17 -20.15
CA GLN A 264 4.24 9.23 -19.62
C GLN A 264 4.96 10.01 -18.52
N TYR A 265 4.79 11.32 -18.58
CA TYR A 265 5.00 12.20 -17.46
C TYR A 265 3.69 12.32 -16.69
N LEU A 266 3.73 12.23 -15.35
CA LEU A 266 2.56 12.35 -14.48
C LEU A 266 2.75 13.50 -13.49
N ASP A 267 1.77 14.37 -13.40
CA ASP A 267 1.61 15.26 -12.25
C ASP A 267 0.91 14.54 -11.11
N PHE A 268 1.17 14.96 -9.87
CA PHE A 268 0.49 14.43 -8.71
C PHE A 268 0.36 15.47 -7.59
N GLU A 269 -0.63 15.26 -6.73
CA GLU A 269 -0.82 16.02 -5.50
C GLU A 269 -0.93 15.07 -4.30
N LEU A 270 -0.38 15.49 -3.16
CA LEU A 270 -0.44 14.79 -1.89
C LEU A 270 -1.02 15.73 -0.84
N TRP A 271 -2.11 15.31 -0.22
CA TRP A 271 -2.84 16.08 0.79
C TRP A 271 -2.59 15.48 2.16
N GLN A 272 -1.88 16.19 3.03
CA GLN A 272 -1.67 15.73 4.40
C GLN A 272 -3.02 15.57 5.09
N GLN A 273 -3.18 14.47 5.83
CA GLN A 273 -4.29 14.35 6.76
C GLN A 273 -4.06 15.28 7.96
N PRO A 274 -5.09 16.01 8.42
CA PRO A 274 -4.98 16.72 9.68
C PRO A 274 -4.53 15.74 10.77
N GLU A 275 -3.55 16.13 11.57
CA GLU A 275 -3.25 15.39 12.80
C GLU A 275 -4.54 15.30 13.61
N GLY A 276 -4.97 14.09 13.93
CA GLY A 276 -6.13 13.89 14.79
C GLY A 276 -5.82 14.51 16.15
N THR A 277 -6.54 15.59 16.49
CA THR A 277 -6.62 16.11 17.86
C THR A 277 -7.48 15.21 18.73
#